data_AF-A0A7X1L8K5-F1
#
_entry.id   AF-A0A7X1L8K5-F1
#
_cell.length_a   1.000
_cell.length_b   1.000
_cell.length_c   1.000
_cell.angle_alpha   90.00
_cell.angle_beta   90.00
_cell.angle_gamma   90.00
#
_symmetry.space_group_name_H-M   'P 1'
#
loop_
_entity.id
_entity.type
_entity.pdbx_description
1 polymer ?
#
loop_
_entity_poly.entity_id
_entity_poly.type
_entity_poly.pdbx_seq_one_letter_code
_entity_poly.pdbx_strand_id
1 'polypeptide(L)'
;MNVIHTDLFTVIKRFPDRKVALKTFFDKSENFQVICQDYRRCFEALNHWKRSDREEAAITKEEYKALLKELEAEIIQMLNKNMPL
;
A
#
# COMPACT_ATOMS: atom_id res chain seq x y z
N MET A 1 7.03 -22.50 -1.69
CA MET A 1 8.05 -21.48 -1.35
C MET A 1 7.35 -20.33 -0.65
N ASN A 2 7.74 -19.98 0.56
CA ASN A 2 7.14 -18.86 1.29
C ASN A 2 7.80 -17.57 0.80
N VAL A 3 7.36 -17.07 -0.35
CA VAL A 3 7.86 -15.80 -0.89
C VAL A 3 7.43 -14.72 0.10
N ILE A 4 8.40 -14.07 0.75
CA ILE A 4 8.10 -12.93 1.60
C ILE A 4 7.71 -11.79 0.66
N HIS A 5 6.41 -11.54 0.51
CA HIS A 5 5.90 -10.43 -0.28
C HIS A 5 6.07 -9.14 0.52
N THR A 6 7.18 -8.44 0.28
CA THR A 6 7.49 -7.14 0.88
C THR A 6 6.41 -6.09 0.60
N ASP A 7 5.73 -6.22 -0.55
CA ASP A 7 4.62 -5.36 -0.96
C ASP A 7 3.45 -5.49 0.02
N LEU A 8 3.00 -6.72 0.27
CA LEU A 8 1.97 -7.04 1.24
C LEU A 8 2.36 -6.65 2.67
N PHE A 9 3.63 -6.83 3.03
CA PHE A 9 4.10 -6.48 4.38
C PHE A 9 3.96 -4.99 4.70
N THR A 10 4.20 -4.12 3.71
CA THR A 10 4.04 -2.67 3.84
C THR A 10 2.57 -2.31 4.08
N VAL A 11 1.65 -2.96 3.38
CA VAL A 11 0.20 -2.78 3.58
C VAL A 11 -0.27 -3.34 4.93
N ILE A 12 0.22 -4.51 5.35
CA ILE A 12 -0.11 -5.09 6.67
C ILE A 12 0.33 -4.18 7.81
N LYS A 13 1.50 -3.53 7.70
CA LYS A 13 1.95 -2.54 8.69
C LYS A 13 1.00 -1.37 8.81
N ARG A 14 0.34 -0.98 7.71
CA ARG A 14 -0.65 0.10 7.70
C ARG A 14 -2.00 -0.33 8.28
N PHE A 15 -2.40 -1.58 8.05
CA PHE A 15 -3.69 -2.14 8.47
C PHE A 15 -3.52 -3.44 9.27
N PRO A 16 -2.93 -3.37 10.48
CA PRO A 16 -2.61 -4.57 11.24
C PRO A 16 -3.86 -5.39 11.61
N ASP A 17 -4.98 -4.74 11.89
CA ASP A 17 -6.26 -5.37 12.24
C ASP A 17 -6.84 -6.23 11.11
N ARG A 18 -6.45 -5.97 9.86
CA ARG A 18 -6.94 -6.67 8.67
C ARG A 18 -5.94 -7.69 8.11
N LYS A 19 -4.87 -8.01 8.84
CA LYS A 19 -3.76 -8.87 8.39
C LYS A 19 -4.20 -10.20 7.76
N VAL A 20 -5.15 -10.91 8.38
CA VAL A 20 -5.61 -12.22 7.88
C VAL A 20 -6.36 -12.08 6.56
N ALA A 21 -7.23 -11.07 6.46
CA ALA A 21 -7.97 -10.76 5.24
C ALA A 21 -7.03 -10.33 4.12
N LEU A 22 -6.07 -9.45 4.41
CA LEU A 22 -5.05 -8.99 3.47
C LEU A 22 -4.24 -10.16 2.88
N LYS A 23 -3.77 -11.10 3.71
CA LYS A 23 -3.04 -12.28 3.24
C LYS A 23 -3.90 -13.14 2.32
N THR A 24 -5.09 -13.51 2.80
CA THR A 24 -6.02 -14.35 2.05
C THR A 24 -6.38 -13.74 0.70
N PHE A 25 -6.57 -12.43 0.67
CA PHE A 25 -6.96 -11.73 -0.55
C PHE A 25 -5.78 -11.54 -1.51
N PHE A 26 -4.59 -11.29 -0.99
CA PHE A 26 -3.35 -11.22 -1.79
C PHE A 26 -3.05 -12.52 -2.52
N ASP A 27 -3.25 -13.68 -1.89
CA ASP A 27 -3.06 -14.97 -2.55
C ASP A 27 -4.10 -15.26 -3.64
N LYS A 28 -5.27 -14.59 -3.60
CA LYS A 28 -6.42 -14.89 -4.46
C LYS A 28 -6.66 -13.86 -5.58
N SER A 29 -6.08 -12.68 -5.51
CA SER A 29 -6.37 -11.58 -6.42
C SER A 29 -5.10 -10.93 -6.96
N GLU A 30 -4.79 -11.18 -8.23
CA GLU A 30 -3.66 -10.53 -8.93
C GLU A 30 -3.82 -9.01 -8.95
N ASN A 31 -5.05 -8.51 -9.13
CA ASN A 31 -5.35 -7.08 -9.07
C ASN A 31 -4.96 -6.48 -7.70
N PHE A 32 -5.24 -7.19 -6.62
CA PHE A 32 -4.84 -6.76 -5.29
C PHE A 32 -3.32 -6.79 -5.09
N GLN A 33 -2.63 -7.77 -5.70
CA GLN A 33 -1.17 -7.81 -5.67
C GLN A 33 -0.57 -6.58 -6.35
N VAL A 34 -1.11 -6.16 -7.49
CA VAL A 34 -0.68 -4.95 -8.20
C VAL A 34 -0.86 -3.71 -7.31
N ILE A 35 -2.03 -3.54 -6.68
CA ILE A 35 -2.26 -2.40 -5.78
C ILE A 35 -1.29 -2.41 -4.59
N CYS A 36 -0.99 -3.57 -4.02
CA CYS A 36 0.00 -3.67 -2.94
C CYS A 36 1.42 -3.28 -3.42
N GLN A 37 1.79 -3.64 -4.65
CA GLN A 37 3.06 -3.24 -5.25
C GLN A 37 3.13 -1.73 -5.48
N ASP A 38 2.06 -1.13 -6.00
CA ASP A 38 2.00 0.32 -6.24
C ASP A 38 2.01 1.10 -4.92
N TYR A 39 1.30 0.61 -3.90
CA TYR A 39 1.36 1.18 -2.55
C TYR A 39 2.78 1.19 -2.01
N ARG A 40 3.49 0.06 -2.10
CA ARG A 40 4.87 -0.03 -1.65
C ARG A 40 5.79 0.92 -2.42
N ARG A 41 5.69 0.97 -3.74
CA ARG A 41 6.51 1.87 -4.58
C ARG A 41 6.31 3.33 -4.18
N CYS A 42 5.05 3.75 -3.98
CA CYS A 42 4.72 5.10 -3.53
C CYS A 42 5.26 5.38 -2.12
N PHE A 43 5.18 4.39 -1.23
CA PHE A 43 5.72 4.49 0.13
C PHE A 43 7.25 4.62 0.14
N GLU A 44 7.95 3.83 -0.66
CA GLU A 44 9.41 3.90 -0.81
C GLU A 44 9.85 5.24 -1.42
N ALA A 45 9.16 5.70 -2.47
CA ALA A 45 9.40 7.00 -3.10
C ALA A 45 9.20 8.13 -2.07
N LEU A 46 8.09 8.14 -1.33
CA LEU A 46 7.83 9.13 -0.30
C LEU A 46 8.91 9.12 0.79
N ASN A 47 9.37 7.94 1.21
CA ASN A 47 10.43 7.82 2.20
C ASN A 47 11.79 8.32 1.68
N HIS A 48 12.09 8.07 0.40
CA HIS A 48 13.26 8.61 -0.27
C HIS A 48 13.22 10.15 -0.29
N TRP A 49 12.10 10.73 -0.75
CA TRP A 49 11.93 12.18 -0.81
C TRP A 49 11.95 12.82 0.57
N LYS A 50 11.37 12.18 1.60
CA LYS A 50 11.42 12.65 3.00
C LYS A 50 12.84 12.86 3.52
N ARG A 51 13.81 12.06 3.05
CA ARG A 51 15.22 12.16 3.43
C ARG A 51 16.01 13.18 2.59
N SER A 52 15.41 13.68 1.50
CA SER A 52 16.00 14.70 0.65
C SER A 52 15.58 16.09 1.13
N ASP A 53 16.57 16.99 1.25
CA ASP A 53 16.43 18.37 1.74
C ASP A 53 16.09 19.38 0.61
N ARG A 54 15.76 18.88 -0.59
CA ARG A 54 15.44 19.75 -1.74
C ARG A 54 14.05 20.37 -1.59
N GLU A 55 13.91 21.66 -1.91
CA GLU A 55 12.60 22.35 -1.95
C GLU A 55 11.60 21.65 -2.88
N GLU A 56 12.04 21.14 -4.02
CA GLU A 56 11.22 20.35 -4.96
C GLU A 56 10.67 19.06 -4.32
N ALA A 57 11.32 18.55 -3.27
CA ALA A 57 10.86 17.36 -2.56
C ALA A 57 9.58 17.64 -1.76
N ALA A 58 9.25 18.89 -1.43
CA ALA A 58 8.03 19.22 -0.68
C ALA A 58 6.76 18.94 -1.50
N ILE A 59 6.71 19.45 -2.74
CA ILE A 59 5.57 19.26 -3.65
C ILE A 59 5.40 17.78 -3.99
N THR A 60 6.50 17.12 -4.34
CA THR A 60 6.51 15.68 -4.64
C THR A 60 6.06 14.83 -3.43
N LYS A 61 6.41 15.22 -2.19
CA LYS A 61 5.92 14.53 -0.97
C LYS A 61 4.41 14.60 -0.84
N GLU A 62 3.78 15.72 -1.20
CA GLU A 62 2.33 15.88 -1.11
C GLU A 62 1.60 15.03 -2.15
N GLU A 63 2.11 14.98 -3.39
CA GLU A 63 1.56 14.13 -4.45
C GLU A 63 1.61 12.65 -4.07
N TYR A 64 2.77 12.15 -3.61
CA TYR A 64 2.88 10.74 -3.17
C TYR A 64 2.01 10.45 -1.94
N LYS A 65 1.80 11.41 -1.04
CA LYS A 65 0.86 11.24 0.09
C LYS A 65 -0.59 11.15 -0.39
N ALA A 66 -0.98 11.94 -1.38
CA ALA A 66 -2.32 11.89 -1.95
C ALA A 66 -2.55 10.53 -2.63
N LEU A 67 -1.61 10.10 -3.47
CA LEU A 67 -1.66 8.81 -4.15
C LEU A 67 -1.71 7.63 -3.17
N LEU A 68 -0.93 7.68 -2.08
CA LEU A 68 -1.01 6.66 -1.03
C LEU A 68 -2.39 6.60 -0.38
N LYS A 69 -3.07 7.73 -0.17
CA LYS A 69 -4.43 7.74 0.38
C LYS A 69 -5.44 7.13 -0.59
N GLU A 70 -5.29 7.37 -1.88
CA GLU A 70 -6.14 6.77 -2.92
C GLU A 70 -5.97 5.25 -2.93
N LEU A 71 -4.72 4.76 -2.93
CA LEU A 71 -4.41 3.33 -2.85
C LEU A 71 -4.93 2.70 -1.54
N GLU A 72 -4.82 3.39 -0.40
CA GLU A 72 -5.41 2.95 0.86
C GLU A 72 -6.93 2.82 0.77
N ALA A 73 -7.61 3.77 0.14
CA ALA A 73 -9.05 3.72 -0.06
C ALA A 73 -9.44 2.55 -0.97
N GLU A 74 -8.69 2.29 -2.05
CA GLU A 74 -8.93 1.13 -2.91
C GLU A 74 -8.74 -0.20 -2.17
N ILE A 75 -7.67 -0.34 -1.38
CA ILE A 75 -7.43 -1.52 -0.54
C ILE A 75 -8.61 -1.77 0.40
N ILE A 76 -9.09 -0.73 1.08
CA ILE A 76 -10.23 -0.82 1.99
C ILE A 76 -11.51 -1.20 1.23
N GLN A 77 -11.76 -0.59 0.07
CA GLN A 77 -12.93 -0.92 -0.76
C GLN A 77 -12.90 -2.37 -1.21
N MET A 78 -11.75 -2.89 -1.63
CA MET A 78 -11.60 -4.29 -2.04
C MET A 78 -11.85 -5.26 -0.89
N LEU A 79 -11.34 -4.93 0.31
CA LEU A 79 -11.58 -5.72 1.51
C LEU A 79 -13.06 -5.73 1.90
N ASN A 80 -13.73 -4.56 1.88
CA ASN A 80 -15.14 -4.44 2.26
C ASN A 80 -16.08 -5.11 1.24
N LYS A 81 -15.79 -5.01 -0.06
CA LYS A 81 -16.60 -5.65 -1.11
C LYS A 81 -16.58 -7.19 -1.03
N ASN A 82 -15.47 -7.76 -0.57
CA ASN A 82 -15.27 -9.21 -0.51
C ASN A 82 -15.54 -9.82 0.87
N MET A 83 -15.82 -9.00 1.89
CA MET A 83 -16.21 -9.43 3.22
C MET A 83 -17.24 -8.44 3.80
N PRO A 84 -18.55 -8.68 3.63
CA PRO A 84 -19.53 -7.97 4.45
C PRO A 84 -19.26 -8.33 5.91
N LEU A 85 -19.22 -7.30 6.76
CA LEU A 85 -19.08 -7.38 8.22
C LEU A 85 -20.02 -8.43 8.83
#